data_AF-A0A924ADY5-F1
#
_entry.id   AF-A0A924ADY5-F1
#
_cell.length_a   1.000
_cell.length_b   1.000
_cell.length_c   1.000
_cell.angle_alpha   90.00
_cell.angle_beta   90.00
_cell.angle_gamma   90.00
#
_symmetry.space_group_name_H-M   'P 1'
#
loop_
_entity.id
_entity.type
_entity.pdbx_description
1 polymer ?
#
loop_
_entity_poly.entity_id
_entity_poly.type
_entity_poly.pdbx_seq_one_letter_code
_entity_poly.pdbx_strand_id
1 'polypeptide(L)' 'MSFSNGSEFLAMGGYGLYVWGSLGMCAAVALAEIALLRLRRQALLREGGHDDGPEAEAGGAA' A
#
# COMPACT_ATOMS: atom_id res chain seq x y z
N MET A 1 -35.38 20.98 -3.85
CA MET A 1 -35.35 20.08 -5.03
C MET A 1 -34.40 18.94 -4.70
N SER A 2 -34.95 17.74 -4.64
CA SER A 2 -34.38 16.57 -3.97
C SER A 2 -33.15 16.00 -4.69
N PHE A 3 -32.08 15.73 -3.94
CA PHE A 3 -30.86 15.03 -4.37
C PHE A 3 -31.07 13.53 -4.65
N SER A 4 -32.26 13.09 -5.08
CA SER A 4 -32.59 11.67 -5.31
C SER A 4 -31.84 11.02 -6.49
N ASN A 5 -31.00 11.77 -7.21
CA ASN A 5 -30.36 11.35 -8.46
C ASN A 5 -29.06 10.54 -8.26
N GLY A 6 -28.52 10.45 -7.04
CA GLY A 6 -27.27 9.70 -6.80
C GLY A 6 -27.41 8.19 -7.04
N SER A 7 -28.57 7.63 -6.65
CA SER A 7 -28.91 6.24 -6.90
C SER A 7 -29.35 5.96 -8.34
N GLU A 8 -29.95 6.94 -9.03
CA GLU A 8 -30.28 6.83 -10.46
C GLU A 8 -29.03 6.78 -11.34
N PHE A 9 -27.92 7.42 -10.93
CA PHE A 9 -26.62 7.29 -11.60
C PHE A 9 -26.00 5.90 -11.45
N LEU A 10 -26.23 5.25 -10.31
CA LEU A 10 -25.88 3.84 -10.08
C LEU A 10 -26.81 2.89 -10.87
N ALA A 11 -28.09 3.26 -10.99
CA ALA A 11 -29.16 2.47 -11.58
C ALA A 11 -29.41 2.75 -13.07
N MET A 12 -28.68 3.68 -13.70
CA MET A 12 -28.66 3.93 -15.15
C MET A 12 -27.93 2.78 -15.89
N GLY A 13 -28.47 1.57 -15.75
CA GLY A 13 -28.49 0.42 -16.67
C GLY A 13 -27.19 -0.21 -17.18
N GLY A 14 -26.03 0.46 -17.17
CA GLY A 14 -24.82 -0.07 -17.80
C GLY A 14 -23.54 0.75 -17.64
N TYR A 15 -23.61 2.07 -17.43
CA TYR A 15 -22.41 2.92 -17.31
C TYR A 15 -21.87 3.06 -15.89
N GLY A 16 -22.74 2.98 -14.86
CA GLY A 16 -22.32 3.08 -13.47
C GLY A 16 -21.32 1.99 -13.08
N LEU A 17 -21.57 0.74 -13.50
CA LEU A 17 -20.64 -0.38 -13.28
C LEU A 17 -19.28 -0.17 -13.95
N TYR A 18 -19.23 0.48 -15.12
CA TYR A 18 -17.98 0.81 -15.79
C TYR A 18 -17.17 1.86 -15.03
N VAL A 19 -17.81 2.95 -14.59
CA VAL A 19 -17.14 4.03 -13.85
C VAL A 19 -16.64 3.52 -12.51
N TRP A 20 -17.50 2.85 -11.74
CA TRP A 20 -17.13 2.28 -10.45
C TRP A 20 -16.14 1.12 -10.59
N GLY A 21 -16.28 0.30 -11.63
CA GLY A 21 -15.34 -0.76 -11.96
C GLY A 21 -13.96 -0.24 -12.32
N SER A 22 -13.84 0.74 -13.22
CA SER A 22 -12.57 1.35 -13.59
C SER A 22 -11.95 2.16 -12.45
N LEU A 23 -12.74 2.94 -11.71
CA LEU A 23 -12.27 3.67 -10.53
C LEU A 23 -11.78 2.70 -9.44
N GLY A 24 -12.54 1.63 -9.20
CA GLY A 24 -12.18 0.55 -8.30
C GLY A 24 -10.93 -0.19 -8.75
N MET A 25 -10.77 -0.43 -10.06
CA MET A 25 -9.59 -1.09 -10.64
C MET A 25 -8.33 -0.22 -10.46
N CYS A 26 -8.43 1.08 -10.74
CA CYS A 26 -7.33 2.02 -10.50
C CYS A 26 -6.95 2.07 -9.02
N ALA A 27 -7.94 2.13 -8.12
CA ALA A 27 -7.70 2.10 -6.68
C ALA A 27 -7.07 0.78 -6.23
N ALA A 28 -7.50 -0.36 -6.79
CA ALA A 28 -6.95 -1.67 -6.48
C ALA A 28 -5.48 -1.78 -6.90
N VAL A 29 -5.12 -1.30 -8.10
CA VAL A 29 -3.72 -1.27 -8.56
C VAL A 29 -2.87 -0.36 -7.67
N ALA A 30 -3.37 0.83 -7.32
CA ALA A 30 -2.66 1.73 -6.42
C ALA A 30 -2.43 1.11 -5.03
N LEU A 31 -3.43 0.43 -4.47
CA LEU A 31 -3.30 -0.28 -3.19
C LEU A 31 -2.33 -1.45 -3.28
N ALA A 32 -2.35 -2.20 -4.40
CA ALA A 32 -1.42 -3.30 -4.63
C ALA A 32 0.04 -2.80 -4.65
N GLU A 33 0.30 -1.68 -5.34
CA GLU A 33 1.63 -1.08 -5.39
C GLU A 33 2.08 -0.59 -3.99
N ILE A 34 1.19 0.08 -3.25
CA ILE A 34 1.46 0.51 -1.87
C ILE A 34 1.75 -0.70 -0.97
N ALA A 35 1.01 -1.79 -1.13
CA ALA A 35 1.22 -3.02 -0.36
C ALA A 35 2.59 -3.64 -0.67
N LEU A 36 2.96 -3.73 -1.95
CA LEU A 36 4.27 -4.21 -2.38
C LEU A 36 5.41 -3.35 -1.82
N LEU A 37 5.28 -2.03 -1.92
CA LEU A 37 6.23 -1.06 -1.36
C LEU A 37 6.39 -1.21 0.15
N ARG A 38 5.28 -1.44 0.86
CA ARG A 38 5.30 -1.68 2.31
C ARG A 38 6.00 -2.98 2.67
N LEU A 39 5.71 -4.07 1.95
CA LEU A 39 6.40 -5.35 2.16
C LEU A 39 7.90 -5.21 1.93
N ARG A 40 8.30 -4.48 0.87
CA ARG A 40 9.71 -4.25 0.56
C ARG A 40 10.42 -3.39 1.61
N ARG A 41 9.73 -2.38 2.17
CA ARG A 41 10.23 -1.61 3.31
C ARG A 41 10.44 -2.48 4.55
N GLN A 42 9.55 -3.43 4.83
CA GLN A 42 9.72 -4.33 5.98
C GLN A 42 10.89 -5.31 5.78
N ALA A 43 11.14 -5.74 4.55
CA ALA A 43 12.31 -6.57 4.24
C ALA A 43 13.62 -5.83 4.51
N LEU A 44 13.74 -4.56 4.08
CA LEU A 44 14.95 -3.76 4.28
C LEU A 44 15.21 -3.41 5.76
N LEU A 45 14.16 -3.18 6.54
CA LEU A 45 14.29 -2.92 7.98
C LEU A 45 14.72 -4.15 8.80
N ARG A 46 14.47 -5.36 8.29
CA ARG A 46 14.94 -6.60 8.94
C ARG A 46 16.43 -6.85 8.69
N GLU A 47 17.01 -6.25 7.65
CA GLU A 47 18.41 -6.46 7.28
C GLU A 47 19.36 -5.48 8.00
N GLY A 48 18.89 -4.28 8.37
CA GLY A 48 19.69 -3.29 9.11
C GLY A 48 19.79 -3.51 10.63
N GLY A 49 19.26 -4.62 11.15
CA GLY A 49 19.25 -4.93 12.59
C GLY A 49 20.22 -6.04 13.01
N HIS A 50 21.12 -6.48 12.14
CA HIS A 50 22.11 -7.52 12.45
C HIS A 50 23.55 -6.98 12.63
N ASP A 51 23.75 -5.66 12.63
CA ASP A 51 25.03 -5.05 13.03
C ASP A 51 25.04 -4.77 14.55
N ASP A 52 24.87 -5.83 15.35
CA ASP A 52 25.22 -5.83 16.76
C ASP A 52 26.35 -6.85 16.99
N GLY A 53 27.59 -6.34 17.05
CA GLY A 53 28.67 -6.94 17.83
C GLY A 53 30.00 -7.15 17.09
N PRO A 54 31.16 -7.14 17.80
CA PRO A 54 31.50 -6.49 19.05
C PRO A 54 32.86 -5.76 18.93
N GLU A 55 32.88 -4.44 18.71
CA GLU A 55 34.13 -3.66 18.82
C GLU A 55 34.62 -3.52 20.27
N ALA A 56 33.91 -4.13 21.23
CA ALA A 56 34.28 -4.20 22.64
C ALA A 56 35.50 -5.08 22.95
N GLU A 57 36.03 -5.85 21.99
CA GLU A 57 37.23 -6.71 22.18
C GLU A 57 38.56 -6.03 21.79
N ALA A 58 38.55 -4.78 21.30
CA ALA A 58 39.78 -4.06 20.90
C ALA A 58 40.39 -3.17 22.01
N GLY A 59 39.99 -3.37 23.28
CA GLY A 59 40.46 -2.62 24.44
C GLY A 59 41.39 -3.40 25.38
N GLY A 60 41.94 -4.55 24.96
CA GLY A 60 42.61 -5.46 25.88
C GLY A 60 43.66 -6.40 25.27
N ALA A 61 44.58 -5.91 24.44
CA ALA A 61 45.82 -6.64 24.20
C ALA A 61 46.96 -5.73 23.72
N ALA A 62 48.02 -5.71 24.54
CA ALA A 62 49.42 -5.34 24.25
C ALA A 62 49.80 -3.85 24.25
#